data_AF-A0A2T2N861-F1
#
_entry.id   AF-A0A2T2N861-F1
#
_cell.length_a   1.000
_cell.length_b   1.000
_cell.length_c   1.000
_cell.angle_alpha   90.00
_cell.angle_beta   90.00
_cell.angle_gamma   90.00
#
_symmetry.space_group_name_H-M   'P 1'
#
loop_
_entity.id
_entity.type
_entity.pdbx_description
1 polymer ?
#
loop_
_entity_poly.entity_id
_entity_poly.type
_entity_poly.pdbx_seq_one_letter_code
_entity_poly.pdbx_strand_id
1 'polypeptide(L)'
;MATILDLSPEIMSMVSSELRQVDLLNMSLTCKTINHAVTPDLYREYHDVNGGPIRKFSKLAKTLVELPELASHCRYIRWGQ
;
A
#
# COMPACT_ATOMS: atom_id res chain seq x y z
N MET A 1 -6.39 -23.70 15.18
CA MET A 1 -6.15 -22.29 15.54
C MET A 1 -6.42 -21.48 14.28
N ALA A 2 -7.34 -20.53 14.32
CA ALA A 2 -7.55 -19.61 13.20
C ALA A 2 -6.41 -18.60 13.17
N THR A 3 -5.80 -18.45 12.01
CA THR A 3 -4.72 -17.49 11.75
C THR A 3 -5.25 -16.34 10.90
N ILE A 4 -4.57 -15.20 10.92
CA ILE A 4 -4.91 -14.06 10.07
C ILE A 4 -4.81 -14.41 8.57
N LEU A 5 -4.06 -15.46 8.22
CA LEU A 5 -3.91 -15.96 6.86
C LEU A 5 -5.14 -16.76 6.39
N ASP A 6 -6.02 -17.16 7.30
CA ASP A 6 -7.25 -17.88 6.99
C ASP A 6 -8.42 -16.92 6.68
N LEU A 7 -8.19 -15.60 6.78
CA LEU A 7 -9.18 -14.59 6.42
C LEU A 7 -9.37 -14.51 4.91
N SER A 8 -10.59 -14.20 4.47
CA SER A 8 -10.85 -13.95 3.07
C SER A 8 -10.13 -12.68 2.59
N PRO A 9 -9.77 -12.59 1.29
CA PRO A 9 -9.14 -11.40 0.73
C PRO A 9 -9.95 -10.11 0.98
N GLU A 10 -11.28 -10.20 0.99
CA GLU A 10 -12.17 -9.07 1.23
C GLU A 10 -12.07 -8.57 2.67
N ILE A 11 -12.01 -9.47 3.65
CA ILE A 11 -11.82 -9.09 5.05
C ILE A 11 -10.42 -8.52 5.26
N MET A 12 -9.41 -9.12 4.64
CA MET A 12 -8.04 -8.59 4.69
C MET A 12 -7.97 -7.18 4.11
N SER A 13 -8.61 -6.92 2.97
CA SER A 13 -8.68 -5.60 2.33
C SER A 13 -9.41 -4.58 3.20
N MET A 14 -10.51 -4.97 3.85
CA MET A 14 -11.24 -4.11 4.79
C MET A 14 -10.40 -3.76 6.02
N VAL A 15 -9.60 -4.72 6.53
CA VAL A 15 -8.68 -4.45 7.64
C VAL A 15 -7.57 -3.51 7.20
N SER A 16 -6.93 -3.76 6.05
CA SER A 16 -5.83 -2.92 5.55
C SER A 16 -6.28 -1.51 5.15
N SER A 17 -7.53 -1.32 4.72
CA SER A 17 -8.04 0.02 4.40
C SER A 17 -8.14 0.97 5.61
N GLU A 18 -8.21 0.42 6.83
CA GLU A 18 -8.28 1.19 8.08
C GLU A 18 -6.89 1.46 8.68
N LEU A 19 -5.82 0.91 8.09
CA LEU A 19 -4.47 1.03 8.61
C LEU A 19 -3.72 2.21 8.00
N ARG A 20 -2.87 2.84 8.81
CA ARG A 20 -1.97 3.89 8.34
C ARG A 20 -0.83 3.27 7.52
N GLN A 21 -0.23 4.07 6.65
CA GLN A 21 0.85 3.63 5.76
C GLN A 21 2.04 2.97 6.51
N VAL A 22 2.40 3.46 7.70
CA VAL A 22 3.45 2.86 8.53
C VAL A 22 3.07 1.46 9.01
N ASP A 23 1.82 1.28 9.40
CA ASP A 23 1.28 0.01 9.88
C ASP A 23 1.18 -1.01 8.73
N LEU A 24 0.75 -0.56 7.54
CA LEU A 24 0.75 -1.34 6.30
C LEU A 24 2.16 -1.77 5.88
N LEU A 25 3.15 -0.88 6.00
CA LEU A 25 4.54 -1.20 5.70
C LEU A 25 5.06 -2.29 6.63
N ASN A 26 4.81 -2.16 7.93
CA ASN A 26 5.19 -3.18 8.92
C ASN A 26 4.52 -4.53 8.62
N MET A 27 3.24 -4.52 8.25
CA MET A 27 2.53 -5.75 7.87
C MET A 27 3.11 -6.40 6.61
N SER A 28 3.48 -5.62 5.60
CA SER A 28 4.07 -6.13 4.36
C SER A 28 5.40 -6.87 4.56
N LEU A 29 6.07 -6.64 5.70
CA LEU A 29 7.35 -7.28 6.05
C LEU A 29 7.18 -8.60 6.81
N THR A 30 5.96 -8.97 7.20
CA THR A 30 5.70 -10.17 8.02
C THR A 30 5.83 -11.47 7.22
N CYS A 31 5.08 -11.61 6.12
CA CYS A 31 5.14 -12.75 5.22
C CYS A 31 4.63 -12.40 3.82
N LYS A 32 4.94 -13.24 2.83
CA LYS A 32 4.57 -13.02 1.42
C LYS A 32 3.07 -12.89 1.20
N THR A 33 2.27 -13.69 1.89
CA THR A 33 0.80 -13.67 1.76
C THR A 33 0.23 -12.35 2.26
N ILE A 34 0.67 -11.89 3.43
CA ILE A 34 0.23 -10.59 3.98
C ILE A 34 0.75 -9.46 3.09
N ASN A 35 1.99 -9.54 2.61
CA ASN A 35 2.54 -8.58 1.65
C ASN A 35 1.62 -8.41 0.44
N HIS A 36 1.26 -9.50 -0.24
CA HIS A 36 0.35 -9.45 -1.39
C HIS A 36 -1.02 -8.86 -1.02
N ALA A 37 -1.55 -9.18 0.16
CA ALA A 37 -2.84 -8.70 0.62
C ALA A 37 -2.85 -7.19 0.92
N VAL A 38 -1.79 -6.65 1.55
CA VAL A 38 -1.74 -5.23 1.98
C VAL A 38 -1.12 -4.29 0.96
N THR A 39 -0.43 -4.84 -0.06
CA THR A 39 0.21 -4.06 -1.12
C THR A 39 -0.75 -3.10 -1.82
N PRO A 40 -1.97 -3.52 -2.25
CA PRO A 40 -2.91 -2.61 -2.90
C PRO A 40 -3.21 -1.37 -2.05
N ASP A 41 -3.46 -1.54 -0.75
CA ASP A 41 -3.74 -0.44 0.17
C ASP A 41 -2.49 0.40 0.51
N LEU A 42 -1.31 -0.22 0.58
CA LEU A 42 -0.03 0.48 0.77
C LEU A 42 0.24 1.51 -0.34
N TYR A 43 -0.20 1.20 -1.56
CA TYR A 43 -0.06 2.06 -2.75
C TYR A 43 -1.33 2.86 -3.09
N ARG A 44 -2.43 2.69 -2.33
CA ARG A 44 -3.72 3.35 -2.58
C ARG A 44 -3.69 4.85 -2.30
N GLU A 45 -3.04 5.23 -1.19
CA GLU A 45 -2.95 6.60 -0.70
C GLU A 45 -1.50 6.93 -0.33
N TYR A 46 -0.75 7.47 -1.30
CA TYR A 46 0.57 8.03 -1.00
C TYR A 46 0.41 9.42 -0.37
N HIS A 47 0.55 9.50 0.95
CA HIS A 47 0.63 10.76 1.68
C HIS A 47 2.09 11.06 2.03
N ASP A 48 2.68 12.08 1.39
CA ASP A 48 3.95 12.62 1.87
C ASP A 48 3.69 13.46 3.14
N VAL A 49 3.68 12.79 4.29
CA VAL A 49 3.35 13.36 5.60
C VAL A 49 4.31 14.49 6.01
N ASN A 50 5.42 14.70 5.28
CA ASN A 50 6.47 15.65 5.64
C ASN A 50 6.82 16.66 4.54
N GLY A 51 6.05 16.77 3.45
CA GLY A 51 6.42 17.64 2.33
C GLY A 51 7.81 17.32 1.77
N GLY A 52 8.19 16.04 1.77
CA GLY A 52 9.50 15.57 1.36
C GLY A 52 9.74 15.71 -0.15
N PRO A 53 11.02 15.75 -0.59
CA PRO A 53 11.37 16.10 -1.96
C PRO A 53 10.86 15.09 -3.00
N ILE A 54 10.60 15.62 -4.20
CA ILE A 54 10.18 15.01 -5.49
C ILE A 54 10.80 13.61 -5.79
N ARG A 55 11.93 13.25 -5.17
CA ARG A 55 12.62 11.95 -5.31
C ARG A 55 11.82 10.73 -4.85
N LYS A 56 10.83 10.87 -3.95
CA LYS A 56 9.99 9.73 -3.54
C LYS A 56 8.87 9.45 -4.55
N PHE A 57 8.36 10.50 -5.21
CA PHE A 57 7.40 10.38 -6.30
C PHE A 57 8.02 9.67 -7.51
N SER A 58 9.27 9.96 -7.88
CA SER A 58 9.91 9.28 -9.01
C SER A 58 10.11 7.78 -8.78
N LYS A 59 10.34 7.33 -7.53
CA LYS A 59 10.34 5.91 -7.19
C LYS A 59 8.94 5.30 -7.29
N LEU A 60 7.92 5.96 -6.74
CA LEU A 60 6.53 5.52 -6.83
C LEU A 60 6.08 5.42 -8.29
N ALA A 61 6.31 6.46 -9.09
CA ALA A 61 6.00 6.48 -10.52
C ALA A 61 6.76 5.38 -11.28
N LYS A 62 8.03 5.15 -10.96
CA LYS A 62 8.80 4.05 -11.54
C LYS A 62 8.20 2.69 -11.18
N THR A 63 7.82 2.46 -9.93
CA THR A 63 7.16 1.22 -9.50
C THR A 63 5.79 1.03 -10.14
N LEU A 64 5.01 2.09 -10.29
CA LEU A 64 3.70 2.04 -10.98
C LEU A 64 3.82 1.76 -12.48
N VAL A 65 4.90 2.24 -13.12
CA VAL A 65 5.23 1.91 -14.53
C VAL A 65 5.73 0.45 -14.65
N GLU A 66 6.51 -0.02 -13.68
CA GLU A 66 7.04 -1.40 -13.66
C GLU A 66 5.98 -2.44 -13.25
N LEU A 67 4.95 -2.05 -12.50
CA LEU A 67 3.86 -2.90 -12.02
C LEU A 67 2.50 -2.25 -12.35
N PRO A 68 2.05 -2.31 -13.61
CA PRO A 68 0.84 -1.64 -14.07
C PRO A 68 -0.43 -2.11 -13.36
N GLU A 69 -0.41 -3.32 -12.79
CA GLU A 69 -1.50 -3.87 -11.99
C GLU A 69 -1.75 -3.02 -10.72
N LEU A 70 -0.69 -2.47 -10.12
CA LEU A 70 -0.78 -1.59 -8.95
C LEU A 70 -1.33 -0.20 -9.31
N ALA A 71 -1.15 0.25 -10.55
CA ALA A 71 -1.69 1.53 -11.02
C ALA A 71 -3.22 1.55 -10.97
N SER A 72 -3.88 0.40 -11.16
CA SER A 72 -5.34 0.28 -11.05
C SER A 72 -5.88 0.53 -9.63
N HIS A 73 -5.03 0.41 -8.62
CA HIS A 73 -5.38 0.63 -7.21
C HIS A 73 -5.06 2.05 -6.71
N CYS A 74 -4.35 2.86 -7.50
CA CYS A 74 -3.93 4.20 -7.11
C CYS A 74 -5.07 5.20 -7.36
N ARG A 75 -5.83 5.58 -6.31
CA ARG A 75 -7.01 6.45 -6.45
C ARG A 75 -6.70 7.95 -6.45
N TYR A 76 -5.69 8.39 -5.70
CA TYR A 76 -5.34 9.80 -5.59
C TYR A 76 -3.84 10.00 -5.38
N ILE A 77 -3.24 10.86 -6.21
CA ILE A 77 -1.91 11.42 -5.99
C ILE A 77 -2.14 12.86 -5.53
N ARG A 78 -1.95 13.14 -4.24
CA ARG A 78 -1.96 14.51 -3.73
C ARG A 78 -0.55 15.06 -3.71
N TRP A 79 -0.33 16.09 -4.51
CA TRP A 79 0.87 16.91 -4.49
C TRP A 79 0.64 18.07 -3.52
N GLY A 80 1.52 18.24 -2.53
CA GLY A 80 1.54 19.42 -1.68
C GLY A 80 2.05 20.63 -2.47
N GLN A 81 1.38 21.78 -2.30
CA GLN A 81 1.91 23.11 -2.64
C GLN A 81 3.02 23.51 -1.66
#